data_AF-A0A974HU16-F1
#
_entry.id   AF-A0A974HU16-F1
#
_cell.length_a   1.000
_cell.length_b   1.000
_cell.length_c   1.000
_cell.angle_alpha   90.00
_cell.angle_beta   90.00
_cell.angle_gamma   90.00
#
_symmetry.space_group_name_H-M   'P 1'
#
loop_
_entity.id
_entity.type
_entity.pdbx_description
1 polymer ?
#
loop_
_entity_poly.entity_id
_entity_poly.type
_entity_poly.pdbx_seq_one_letter_code
_entity_poly.pdbx_strand_id
1 'polypeptide(L)'
;MKMMLSLGWLFIAIVHKAEPLISANFKACKKFFYKGQLPFGFQGIALPHGFNTSDLPNGVKAEELTSPAYICQQYGNKVHFTSLYDRGRRLPLYSAYILDRRSSSKPINNRQKFFNIEPQLVYRQLDGTMLPERNTYDKIKRYNANHNISPREQKNHPLNLIRTSQAVDDDYKNSRYDRGHVNPKGHHVTADEQNATFTFTNVVPMSRKLNNVVWNQYERAMLGYADGCKTMYVVTGIIPSKKQWLKDEHRVNIPSHVWNAYCCVGSKDKPIKSGAGLRKNDDSDKPVEKLQINELQKRLKNLFVKGNIAIFQNNCSKKFKSSRKAAAKYKANY
;
A
#
# COMPACT_ATOMS: atom_id res chain seq x y z
N MET A 1 -56.62 -13.52 36.30
CA MET A 1 -55.61 -12.50 36.67
C MET A 1 -54.55 -12.50 35.56
N LYS A 2 -54.50 -11.43 34.75
CA LYS A 2 -53.45 -11.20 33.74
C LYS A 2 -52.12 -10.95 34.45
N MET A 3 -51.03 -11.55 33.98
CA MET A 3 -49.65 -11.01 34.01
C MET A 3 -48.75 -12.04 33.31
N MET A 4 -48.41 -11.86 32.04
CA MET A 4 -47.39 -10.96 31.46
C MET A 4 -46.19 -11.80 31.01
N LEU A 5 -45.99 -11.79 29.69
CA LEU A 5 -44.84 -12.36 29.00
C LEU A 5 -43.54 -11.77 29.55
N SER A 6 -42.53 -12.62 29.71
CA SER A 6 -41.13 -12.21 29.59
C SER A 6 -40.48 -13.11 28.55
N LEU A 7 -40.56 -12.69 27.29
CA LEU A 7 -39.63 -13.14 26.25
C LEU A 7 -38.25 -12.62 26.65
N GLY A 8 -37.44 -13.47 27.25
CA GLY A 8 -36.01 -13.26 27.37
C GLY A 8 -35.37 -13.28 25.98
N TRP A 9 -35.35 -12.12 25.34
CA TRP A 9 -34.53 -11.87 24.17
C TRP A 9 -33.06 -11.92 24.58
N LEU A 10 -32.45 -13.10 24.45
CA LEU A 10 -31.01 -13.26 24.47
C LEU A 10 -30.45 -12.73 23.14
N PHE A 11 -30.37 -11.41 22.99
CA PHE A 11 -29.50 -10.83 21.98
C PHE A 11 -28.06 -11.10 22.40
N ILE A 12 -27.51 -12.23 21.96
CA ILE A 12 -26.07 -12.37 21.83
C ILE A 12 -25.68 -11.39 20.73
N ALA A 13 -25.39 -10.15 21.14
CA ALA A 13 -24.58 -9.26 20.34
C ALA A 13 -23.23 -9.96 20.19
N ILE A 14 -23.09 -10.76 19.12
CA ILE A 14 -21.78 -11.14 18.62
C ILE A 14 -21.16 -9.81 18.21
N VAL A 15 -20.42 -9.21 19.14
CA VAL A 15 -19.43 -8.19 18.86
C VAL A 15 -18.48 -8.87 17.89
N HIS A 16 -18.79 -8.76 16.61
CA HIS A 16 -17.83 -9.01 15.56
C HIS A 16 -16.74 -8.01 15.85
N LYS A 17 -15.68 -8.45 16.55
CA LYS A 17 -14.41 -7.73 16.59
C LYS A 17 -14.07 -7.50 15.13
N ALA A 18 -14.24 -6.26 14.68
CA ALA A 18 -13.81 -5.84 13.37
C ALA A 18 -12.36 -6.34 13.23
N GLU A 19 -12.09 -7.17 12.23
CA GLU A 19 -10.74 -7.66 12.01
C GLU A 19 -9.82 -6.43 11.88
N PRO A 20 -8.66 -6.42 12.56
CA PRO A 20 -7.77 -5.27 12.50
C PRO A 20 -7.42 -4.97 11.03
N LEU A 21 -7.62 -3.71 10.63
CA LEU A 21 -7.42 -3.24 9.25
C LEU A 21 -5.93 -3.18 8.86
N ILE A 22 -5.04 -3.25 9.85
CA ILE A 22 -3.72 -3.86 9.69
C ILE A 22 -3.94 -5.38 9.70
N SER A 23 -4.30 -5.90 8.54
CA SER A 23 -4.69 -7.29 8.39
C SER A 23 -3.43 -8.13 8.22
N ALA A 24 -3.12 -9.00 9.18
CA ALA A 24 -2.08 -10.01 9.01
C ALA A 24 -2.30 -10.72 7.66
N ASN A 25 -1.37 -10.54 6.72
CA ASN A 25 -1.42 -11.12 5.37
C ASN A 25 -2.63 -10.71 4.50
N PHE A 26 -3.12 -9.46 4.63
CA PHE A 26 -4.14 -8.88 3.75
C PHE A 26 -5.45 -9.67 3.67
N LYS A 27 -5.83 -10.41 4.72
CA LYS A 27 -7.01 -11.30 4.73
C LYS A 27 -8.27 -10.59 4.23
N ALA A 28 -8.50 -9.35 4.65
CA ALA A 28 -9.66 -8.54 4.28
C ALA A 28 -9.61 -7.95 2.86
N CYS A 29 -8.47 -7.99 2.17
CA CYS A 29 -8.28 -7.34 0.86
C CYS A 29 -7.56 -8.22 -0.18
N LYS A 30 -7.66 -9.55 -0.05
CA LYS A 30 -7.05 -10.50 -1.00
C LYS A 30 -7.53 -10.36 -2.44
N LYS A 31 -8.73 -9.76 -2.66
CA LYS A 31 -9.34 -9.57 -3.98
C LYS A 31 -8.46 -8.81 -4.98
N PHE A 32 -7.50 -8.01 -4.51
CA PHE A 32 -6.58 -7.26 -5.38
C PHE A 32 -5.39 -8.08 -5.88
N PHE A 33 -5.20 -9.28 -5.35
CA PHE A 33 -4.15 -10.18 -5.80
C PHE A 33 -4.71 -11.23 -6.75
N TYR A 34 -3.97 -11.51 -7.81
CA TYR A 34 -4.33 -12.60 -8.72
C TYR A 34 -4.44 -13.92 -7.95
N LYS A 35 -5.63 -14.55 -8.00
CA LYS A 35 -6.00 -15.75 -7.23
C LYS A 35 -5.82 -15.61 -5.70
N GLY A 36 -5.86 -14.38 -5.19
CA GLY A 36 -5.66 -14.10 -3.77
C GLY A 36 -4.25 -14.40 -3.25
N GLN A 37 -3.26 -14.60 -4.14
CA GLN A 37 -1.89 -14.94 -3.75
C GLN A 37 -1.02 -13.69 -3.64
N LEU A 38 -0.48 -13.48 -2.44
CA LEU A 38 0.39 -12.35 -2.13
C LEU A 38 1.77 -12.48 -2.81
N PRO A 39 2.41 -11.35 -3.15
CA PRO A 39 3.83 -11.32 -3.44
C PRO A 39 4.66 -11.88 -2.28
N PHE A 40 5.66 -12.68 -2.62
CA PHE A 40 6.57 -13.33 -1.68
C PHE A 40 7.94 -12.66 -1.67
N GLY A 41 8.55 -12.58 -0.49
CA GLY A 41 9.94 -12.14 -0.30
C GLY A 41 10.11 -10.66 0.00
N PHE A 42 9.02 -9.90 0.11
CA PHE A 42 9.06 -8.47 0.41
C PHE A 42 9.05 -8.16 1.92
N GLN A 43 8.54 -9.08 2.74
CA GLN A 43 8.41 -8.89 4.18
C GLN A 43 9.78 -8.67 4.85
N GLY A 44 10.79 -9.46 4.45
CA GLY A 44 12.16 -9.36 4.97
C GLY A 44 12.97 -8.16 4.42
N ILE A 45 12.35 -7.30 3.61
CA ILE A 45 12.98 -6.09 3.04
C ILE A 45 12.68 -4.87 3.91
N ALA A 46 11.55 -4.85 4.60
CA ALA A 46 11.17 -3.75 5.48
C ALA A 46 12.16 -3.63 6.63
N LEU A 47 12.59 -2.41 6.96
CA LEU A 47 13.44 -2.21 8.13
C LEU A 47 12.60 -2.21 9.40
N PRO A 48 13.10 -2.77 10.52
CA PRO A 48 12.50 -2.52 11.82
C PRO A 48 12.33 -1.02 11.99
N HIS A 49 11.14 -0.61 12.44
CA HIS A 49 10.94 0.77 12.83
C HIS A 49 11.56 0.92 14.23
N GLY A 50 12.67 1.66 14.31
CA GLY A 50 13.44 1.80 15.54
C GLY A 50 12.69 2.70 16.51
N PHE A 51 12.35 2.17 17.68
CA PHE A 51 11.78 2.94 18.78
C PHE A 51 12.60 2.68 20.02
N ASN A 52 12.97 3.74 20.74
CA ASN A 52 13.29 3.58 22.14
C ASN A 52 11.98 3.36 22.88
N THR A 53 11.97 2.45 23.85
CA THR A 53 10.78 2.16 24.66
C THR A 53 10.26 3.39 25.39
N SER A 54 11.15 4.33 25.75
CA SER A 54 10.81 5.64 26.32
C SER A 54 9.96 6.52 25.39
N ASP A 55 10.16 6.37 24.07
CA ASP A 55 9.56 7.22 23.05
C ASP A 55 8.23 6.66 22.56
N LEU A 56 7.85 5.47 23.02
CA LEU A 56 6.58 4.84 22.68
C LEU A 56 5.42 5.67 23.26
N PRO A 57 4.43 6.02 22.41
CA PRO A 57 3.24 6.66 22.88
C PRO A 57 2.48 5.82 23.90
N ASN A 58 1.82 6.48 24.84
CA ASN A 58 1.02 5.79 25.83
C ASN A 58 -0.14 5.05 25.13
N GLY A 59 -0.40 3.82 25.57
CA GLY A 59 -1.43 2.96 24.97
C GLY A 59 -1.02 2.29 23.65
N VAL A 60 0.20 2.49 23.15
CA VAL A 60 0.74 1.81 21.96
C VAL A 60 1.83 0.83 22.35
N LYS A 61 1.70 -0.43 21.94
CA LYS A 61 2.73 -1.45 22.14
C LYS A 61 3.75 -1.45 21.01
N ALA A 62 4.98 -1.89 21.27
CA ALA A 62 6.05 -1.93 20.26
C ALA A 62 5.66 -2.82 19.06
N GLU A 63 5.01 -3.96 19.33
CA GLU A 63 4.46 -4.88 18.32
C GLU A 63 3.39 -4.20 17.43
N GLU A 64 2.79 -3.11 17.91
CA GLU A 64 1.83 -2.33 17.13
C GLU A 64 2.48 -1.52 16.02
N LEU A 65 3.75 -1.21 16.22
CA LEU A 65 4.54 -0.35 15.38
C LEU A 65 5.55 -1.11 14.51
N THR A 66 5.53 -2.43 14.52
CA THR A 66 6.42 -3.28 13.71
C THR A 66 6.27 -3.02 12.22
N SER A 67 7.38 -3.14 11.50
CA SER A 67 7.44 -3.03 10.04
C SER A 67 7.60 -4.43 9.42
N PRO A 68 6.95 -4.73 8.28
CA PRO A 68 6.03 -3.87 7.54
C PRO A 68 4.60 -3.86 8.10
N ALA A 69 3.84 -2.82 7.75
CA ALA A 69 2.39 -2.78 7.94
C ALA A 69 1.65 -3.27 6.67
N TYR A 70 0.61 -4.08 6.87
CA TYR A 70 -0.23 -4.63 5.81
C TYR A 70 -1.52 -3.81 5.74
N ILE A 71 -1.58 -2.83 4.84
CA ILE A 71 -2.68 -1.87 4.77
C ILE A 71 -3.67 -2.32 3.71
N CYS A 72 -4.94 -2.48 4.10
CA CYS A 72 -6.06 -2.50 3.17
C CYS A 72 -6.61 -1.07 3.06
N GLN A 73 -6.24 -0.32 2.03
CA GLN A 73 -6.58 1.10 1.93
C GLN A 73 -8.07 1.31 1.73
N GLN A 74 -8.68 1.98 2.71
CA GLN A 74 -10.10 2.27 2.75
C GLN A 74 -10.34 3.77 2.58
N TYR A 75 -11.28 4.11 1.70
CA TYR A 75 -11.75 5.48 1.49
C TYR A 75 -13.27 5.44 1.32
N GLY A 76 -14.00 6.30 2.04
CA GLY A 76 -15.46 6.26 2.06
C GLY A 76 -16.01 4.91 2.55
N ASN A 77 -15.32 4.29 3.53
CA ASN A 77 -15.65 2.96 4.06
C ASN A 77 -15.60 1.78 3.08
N LYS A 78 -14.97 1.96 1.92
CA LYS A 78 -14.74 0.90 0.94
C LYS A 78 -13.25 0.66 0.74
N VAL A 79 -12.85 -0.60 0.60
CA VAL A 79 -11.45 -0.96 0.29
C VAL A 79 -11.21 -0.91 -1.21
N HIS A 80 -10.21 -0.14 -1.63
CA HIS A 80 -9.91 0.19 -3.03
C HIS A 80 -8.61 -0.41 -3.57
N PHE A 81 -7.60 -0.60 -2.71
CA PHE A 81 -6.36 -1.30 -3.03
C PHE A 81 -5.68 -1.75 -1.73
N THR A 82 -4.48 -2.29 -1.84
CA THR A 82 -3.68 -2.70 -0.69
C THR A 82 -2.20 -2.36 -0.85
N SER A 83 -1.48 -2.06 0.24
CA SER A 83 -0.03 -1.85 0.23
C SER A 83 0.68 -2.53 1.38
N LEU A 84 1.88 -3.04 1.10
CA LEU A 84 2.85 -3.42 2.11
C LEU A 84 3.72 -2.20 2.42
N TYR A 85 3.46 -1.57 3.56
CA TYR A 85 4.10 -0.31 3.95
C TYR A 85 5.30 -0.55 4.86
N ASP A 86 6.46 -0.04 4.47
CA ASP A 86 7.63 0.00 5.32
C ASP A 86 7.54 1.21 6.25
N ARG A 87 7.27 0.94 7.53
CA ARG A 87 7.11 1.99 8.54
C ARG A 87 8.43 2.70 8.84
N GLY A 88 9.55 1.96 8.82
CA GLY A 88 10.88 2.50 9.10
C GLY A 88 11.38 3.44 8.00
N ARG A 89 11.00 3.19 6.74
CA ARG A 89 11.32 4.06 5.59
C ARG A 89 10.21 5.03 5.20
N ARG A 90 9.03 4.88 5.79
CA ARG A 90 7.81 5.63 5.53
C ARG A 90 7.37 5.63 4.06
N LEU A 91 7.43 4.47 3.41
CA LEU A 91 7.00 4.29 2.02
C LEU A 91 6.35 2.92 1.76
N PRO A 92 5.51 2.78 0.72
CA PRO A 92 5.02 1.47 0.28
C PRO A 92 6.11 0.70 -0.46
N LEU A 93 6.45 -0.51 -0.01
CA LEU A 93 7.32 -1.43 -0.75
C LEU A 93 6.64 -1.89 -2.04
N TYR A 94 5.35 -2.20 -1.94
CA TYR A 94 4.48 -2.40 -3.08
C TYR A 94 3.02 -2.07 -2.74
N SER A 95 2.23 -1.83 -3.78
CA SER A 95 0.77 -1.78 -3.78
C SER A 95 0.22 -2.80 -4.77
N ALA A 96 -0.93 -3.41 -4.47
CA ALA A 96 -1.67 -4.28 -5.36
C ALA A 96 -3.09 -3.77 -5.57
N TYR A 97 -3.56 -3.80 -6.82
CA TYR A 97 -4.86 -3.27 -7.23
C TYR A 97 -5.33 -3.94 -8.53
N ILE A 98 -6.59 -3.71 -8.87
CA ILE A 98 -7.15 -4.05 -10.19
C ILE A 98 -7.16 -2.77 -11.01
N LEU A 99 -6.58 -2.84 -12.21
CA LEU A 99 -6.69 -1.75 -13.19
C LEU A 99 -8.06 -1.85 -13.87
N ASP A 100 -8.90 -0.84 -13.65
CA ASP A 100 -10.30 -0.81 -14.11
C ASP A 100 -10.55 0.13 -15.30
N ARG A 101 -9.49 0.77 -15.80
CA ARG A 101 -9.54 1.64 -16.98
C ARG A 101 -9.01 0.96 -18.24
N ARG A 102 -9.90 0.65 -19.18
CA ARG A 102 -9.50 0.26 -20.56
C ARG A 102 -9.14 1.51 -21.37
N SER A 103 -8.49 1.32 -22.52
CA SER A 103 -8.02 2.43 -23.39
C SER A 103 -9.13 3.46 -23.73
N SER A 104 -10.40 3.04 -23.79
CA SER A 104 -11.55 3.89 -24.07
C SER A 104 -12.06 4.75 -22.90
N SER A 105 -11.58 4.52 -21.67
CA SER A 105 -12.09 5.21 -20.47
C SER A 105 -11.40 6.56 -20.26
N LYS A 106 -12.14 7.67 -20.09
CA LYS A 106 -11.57 8.99 -19.76
C LYS A 106 -11.41 9.20 -18.25
N PRO A 107 -10.33 9.82 -17.74
CA PRO A 107 -10.19 10.07 -16.30
C PRO A 107 -11.16 11.15 -15.85
N ILE A 108 -11.55 11.10 -14.58
CA ILE A 108 -12.31 12.21 -13.99
C ILE A 108 -11.32 13.36 -13.72
N ASN A 109 -11.61 14.53 -14.28
CA ASN A 109 -10.73 15.70 -14.21
C ASN A 109 -10.71 16.37 -12.83
N ASN A 110 -11.64 16.06 -11.94
CA ASN A 110 -11.60 16.54 -10.56
C ASN A 110 -10.48 15.80 -9.80
N ARG A 111 -9.48 16.55 -9.33
CA ARG A 111 -8.29 16.00 -8.64
C ARG A 111 -8.30 16.46 -7.19
N GLN A 112 -8.24 15.53 -6.26
CA GLN A 112 -8.01 15.83 -4.85
C GLN A 112 -6.69 16.61 -4.67
N LYS A 113 -6.72 17.68 -3.88
CA LYS A 113 -5.57 18.58 -3.67
C LYS A 113 -4.71 18.23 -2.45
N PHE A 114 -5.25 17.39 -1.56
CA PHE A 114 -4.58 16.95 -0.34
C PHE A 114 -4.36 15.43 -0.36
N PHE A 115 -3.43 14.96 0.47
CA PHE A 115 -3.21 13.54 0.71
C PHE A 115 -3.74 13.17 2.08
N ASN A 116 -4.39 12.02 2.16
CA ASN A 116 -4.94 11.47 3.38
C ASN A 116 -3.87 10.78 4.23
N ILE A 117 -4.22 10.61 5.49
CA ILE A 117 -3.47 9.94 6.56
C ILE A 117 -4.26 8.70 6.97
N GLU A 118 -3.55 7.61 7.24
CA GLU A 118 -4.06 6.33 7.73
C GLU A 118 -4.15 6.36 9.28
N PRO A 119 -5.34 6.57 9.89
CA PRO A 119 -5.45 6.72 11.35
C PRO A 119 -5.08 5.44 12.12
N GLN A 120 -5.37 4.28 11.52
CA GLN A 120 -5.05 2.95 12.04
C GLN A 120 -3.53 2.66 12.09
N LEU A 121 -2.69 3.46 11.41
CA LEU A 121 -1.24 3.40 11.59
C LEU A 121 -0.76 4.08 12.88
N VAL A 122 -1.58 4.94 13.49
CA VAL A 122 -1.31 5.56 14.79
C VAL A 122 -1.82 4.67 15.92
N TYR A 123 -3.12 4.38 15.94
CA TYR A 123 -3.78 3.50 16.90
C TYR A 123 -4.57 2.44 16.15
N ARG A 124 -4.29 1.16 16.39
CA ARG A 124 -4.94 0.04 15.65
C ARG A 124 -6.46 -0.02 15.82
N GLN A 125 -6.98 0.58 16.90
CA GLN A 125 -8.38 0.63 17.27
C GLN A 125 -9.16 1.70 16.49
N LEU A 126 -8.47 2.67 15.87
CA LEU A 126 -9.11 3.66 15.02
C LEU A 126 -9.57 2.99 13.72
N ASP A 127 -10.73 3.39 13.21
CA ASP A 127 -11.15 2.91 11.89
C ASP A 127 -10.09 3.24 10.84
N GLY A 128 -10.00 2.38 9.83
CA GLY A 128 -9.00 2.47 8.79
C GLY A 128 -9.44 3.23 7.55
N THR A 129 -10.55 3.99 7.60
CA THR A 129 -10.80 4.93 6.50
C THR A 129 -9.75 6.03 6.58
N MET A 130 -9.02 6.22 5.49
CA MET A 130 -8.06 7.31 5.38
C MET A 130 -8.80 8.64 5.44
N LEU A 131 -8.19 9.63 6.10
CA LEU A 131 -8.80 10.94 6.35
C LEU A 131 -7.80 12.07 6.10
N PRO A 132 -8.26 13.30 5.80
CA PRO A 132 -7.38 14.47 5.80
C PRO A 132 -6.66 14.61 7.15
N GLU A 133 -5.45 15.18 7.14
CA GLU A 133 -4.61 15.28 8.34
C GLU A 133 -5.34 15.95 9.53
N ARG A 134 -6.10 17.03 9.27
CA ARG A 134 -6.91 17.71 10.30
C ARG A 134 -7.96 16.79 10.93
N ASN A 135 -8.69 16.03 10.12
CA ASN A 135 -9.70 15.09 10.61
C ASN A 135 -9.06 13.94 11.39
N THR A 136 -7.89 13.47 10.95
CA THR A 136 -7.11 12.47 11.69
C THR A 136 -6.61 13.01 13.02
N TYR A 137 -6.13 14.26 13.06
CA TYR A 137 -5.75 14.96 14.29
C TYR A 137 -6.91 14.98 15.30
N ASP A 138 -8.10 15.41 14.88
CA ASP A 138 -9.27 15.50 15.76
C ASP A 138 -9.73 14.13 16.26
N LYS A 139 -9.58 13.09 15.43
CA LYS A 139 -9.89 11.71 15.79
C LYS A 139 -8.91 11.17 16.84
N ILE A 140 -7.62 11.40 16.67
CA ILE A 140 -6.57 11.02 17.64
C ILE A 140 -6.76 11.79 18.95
N LYS A 141 -7.05 13.10 18.89
CA LYS A 141 -7.32 13.91 20.08
C LYS A 141 -8.47 13.34 20.91
N ARG A 142 -9.58 12.94 20.26
CA ARG A 142 -10.72 12.29 20.91
C ARG A 142 -10.36 10.92 21.49
N TYR A 143 -9.61 10.12 20.73
CA TYR A 143 -9.11 8.83 21.22
C TYR A 143 -8.29 9.00 22.50
N ASN A 144 -7.34 9.95 22.51
CA ASN A 144 -6.48 10.22 23.66
C ASN A 144 -7.29 10.64 24.89
N ALA A 145 -8.25 11.55 24.72
CA ALA A 145 -9.15 11.98 25.80
C ALA A 145 -9.93 10.80 26.40
N ASN A 146 -10.49 9.94 25.55
CA ASN A 146 -11.27 8.77 25.99
C ASN A 146 -10.43 7.69 26.70
N HIS A 147 -9.11 7.71 26.52
CA HIS A 147 -8.17 6.75 27.11
C HIS A 147 -7.27 7.39 28.19
N ASN A 148 -7.58 8.60 28.66
CA ASN A 148 -6.78 9.35 29.64
C ASN A 148 -5.31 9.54 29.23
N ILE A 149 -5.04 9.64 27.93
CA ILE A 149 -3.71 9.89 27.38
C ILE A 149 -3.49 11.41 27.31
N SER A 150 -2.58 11.93 28.12
CA SER A 150 -2.28 13.36 28.17
C SER A 150 -1.54 13.83 26.90
N PRO A 151 -2.06 14.82 26.15
CA PRO A 151 -1.37 15.39 25.00
C PRO A 151 -0.25 16.37 25.39
N ARG A 152 -0.07 16.66 26.69
CA ARG A 152 1.04 17.49 27.19
C ARG A 152 2.39 16.80 27.02
N GLU A 153 2.41 15.47 27.06
CA GLU A 153 3.58 14.70 26.69
C GLU A 153 3.75 14.74 25.16
N GLN A 154 4.90 15.23 24.68
CA GLN A 154 5.13 15.39 23.24
C GLN A 154 4.90 14.10 22.45
N LYS A 155 5.28 12.93 22.99
CA LYS A 155 5.06 11.62 22.36
C LYS A 155 3.59 11.26 22.13
N ASN A 156 2.67 11.88 22.89
CA ASN A 156 1.23 11.68 22.78
C ASN A 156 0.53 12.80 22.00
N HIS A 157 1.26 13.85 21.61
CA HIS A 157 0.66 14.95 20.85
C HIS A 157 0.19 14.43 19.47
N PRO A 158 -1.06 14.70 19.03
CA PRO A 158 -1.60 14.07 17.82
C PRO A 158 -0.78 14.30 16.55
N LEU A 159 -0.16 15.47 16.37
CA LEU A 159 0.73 15.72 15.23
C LEU A 159 1.99 14.85 15.28
N ASN A 160 2.56 14.65 16.47
CA ASN A 160 3.76 13.82 16.65
C ASN A 160 3.41 12.35 16.41
N LEU A 161 2.26 11.90 16.88
CA LEU A 161 1.73 10.57 16.61
C LEU A 161 1.58 10.30 15.09
N ILE A 162 0.94 11.22 14.36
CA ILE A 162 0.80 11.13 12.91
C ILE A 162 2.18 11.07 12.25
N ARG A 163 3.06 12.04 12.54
CA ARG A 163 4.42 12.12 11.96
C ARG A 163 5.25 10.87 12.26
N THR A 164 5.15 10.30 13.45
CA THR A 164 5.90 9.10 13.82
C THR A 164 5.41 7.87 13.06
N SER A 165 4.10 7.78 12.80
CA SER A 165 3.46 6.61 12.18
C SER A 165 3.68 6.49 10.66
N GLN A 166 3.78 7.61 9.95
CA GLN A 166 3.79 7.64 8.48
C GLN A 166 4.39 8.95 7.95
N ALA A 167 4.54 9.04 6.63
CA ALA A 167 4.91 10.29 5.97
C ALA A 167 3.77 11.32 6.03
N VAL A 168 4.11 12.60 6.05
CA VAL A 168 3.16 13.72 6.04
C VAL A 168 3.54 14.74 4.96
N ASP A 169 2.66 15.72 4.71
CA ASP A 169 2.89 16.70 3.65
C ASP A 169 4.17 17.51 3.87
N ASP A 170 4.43 17.85 5.12
CA ASP A 170 5.61 18.60 5.55
C ASP A 170 6.94 17.91 5.18
N ASP A 171 6.96 16.57 5.10
CA ASP A 171 8.15 15.81 4.69
C ASP A 171 8.55 16.13 3.23
N TYR A 172 7.59 16.49 2.38
CA TYR A 172 7.80 16.79 0.95
C TYR A 172 7.98 18.28 0.66
N LYS A 173 7.57 19.17 1.58
CA LYS A 173 7.72 20.62 1.42
C LYS A 173 9.18 21.01 1.24
N ASN A 174 9.42 21.96 0.34
CA ASN A 174 10.76 22.45 -0.04
C ASN A 174 11.71 21.36 -0.55
N SER A 175 11.20 20.18 -0.91
CA SER A 175 11.99 19.17 -1.59
C SER A 175 11.94 19.36 -3.11
N ARG A 176 12.94 18.83 -3.81
CA ARG A 176 12.96 18.74 -5.29
C ARG A 176 12.10 17.60 -5.84
N TYR A 177 11.45 16.81 -4.98
CA TYR A 177 10.73 15.60 -5.35
C TYR A 177 9.21 15.82 -5.32
N ASP A 178 8.51 15.12 -6.21
CA ASP A 178 7.06 15.04 -6.17
C ASP A 178 6.59 13.96 -5.19
N ARG A 179 5.33 14.07 -4.77
CA ARG A 179 4.56 12.98 -4.16
C ARG A 179 4.11 12.02 -5.28
N GLY A 180 5.06 11.23 -5.78
CA GLY A 180 4.83 10.31 -6.90
C GLY A 180 4.00 9.12 -6.47
N HIS A 181 2.89 8.87 -7.16
CA HIS A 181 2.00 7.76 -6.85
C HIS A 181 2.65 6.42 -7.18
N VAL A 182 2.48 5.43 -6.30
CA VAL A 182 2.89 4.05 -6.56
C VAL A 182 1.75 3.28 -7.21
N ASN A 183 0.53 3.33 -6.65
CA ASN A 183 -0.72 3.04 -7.35
C ASN A 183 -1.28 4.33 -7.98
N PRO A 184 -1.26 4.48 -9.32
CA PRO A 184 -1.60 5.73 -9.97
C PRO A 184 -3.11 5.98 -10.05
N LYS A 185 -3.50 7.25 -9.82
CA LYS A 185 -4.86 7.76 -10.05
C LYS A 185 -5.41 7.33 -11.42
N GLY A 186 -4.56 7.40 -12.45
CA GLY A 186 -4.91 7.17 -13.84
C GLY A 186 -5.35 5.75 -14.19
N HIS A 187 -5.35 4.80 -13.25
CA HIS A 187 -5.80 3.42 -13.43
C HIS A 187 -7.20 3.14 -12.83
N HIS A 188 -7.82 4.13 -12.19
CA HIS A 188 -9.10 4.03 -11.47
C HIS A 188 -10.22 4.84 -12.10
N VAL A 189 -11.45 4.33 -12.10
CA VAL A 189 -12.57 4.92 -12.87
C VAL A 189 -13.32 5.95 -12.04
N THR A 190 -13.80 5.56 -10.86
CA THR A 190 -14.67 6.38 -10.03
C THR A 190 -13.89 7.44 -9.24
N ALA A 191 -14.60 8.48 -8.78
CA ALA A 191 -13.99 9.53 -7.97
C ALA A 191 -13.44 8.97 -6.64
N ASP A 192 -14.15 8.03 -6.01
CA ASP A 192 -13.71 7.41 -4.74
C ASP A 192 -12.44 6.58 -4.92
N GLU A 193 -12.36 5.76 -5.97
CA GLU A 193 -11.15 4.96 -6.25
C GLU A 193 -9.95 5.86 -6.57
N GLN A 194 -10.18 6.93 -7.35
CA GLN A 194 -9.15 7.92 -7.65
C GLN A 194 -8.70 8.68 -6.41
N ASN A 195 -9.63 9.10 -5.55
CA ASN A 195 -9.33 9.82 -4.30
C ASN A 195 -8.62 8.91 -3.29
N ALA A 196 -8.93 7.61 -3.28
CA ALA A 196 -8.25 6.63 -2.44
C ALA A 196 -6.74 6.56 -2.73
N THR A 197 -6.28 6.88 -3.96
CA THR A 197 -4.85 6.88 -4.27
C THR A 197 -4.08 8.02 -3.63
N PHE A 198 -4.77 9.08 -3.18
CA PHE A 198 -4.18 10.25 -2.51
C PHE A 198 -4.01 9.99 -1.02
N THR A 199 -3.08 9.12 -0.66
CA THR A 199 -2.65 8.85 0.73
C THR A 199 -1.12 8.80 0.81
N PHE A 200 -0.54 9.24 1.92
CA PHE A 200 0.92 9.20 2.11
C PHE A 200 1.49 7.77 2.15
N THR A 201 0.64 6.78 2.37
CA THR A 201 1.03 5.36 2.29
C THR A 201 1.04 4.80 0.86
N ASN A 202 0.70 5.63 -0.14
CA ASN A 202 0.72 5.28 -1.56
C ASN A 202 1.62 6.20 -2.41
N VAL A 203 2.40 7.08 -1.79
CA VAL A 203 3.35 7.95 -2.51
C VAL A 203 4.77 7.79 -2.02
N VAL A 204 5.71 8.15 -2.91
CA VAL A 204 7.14 8.18 -2.64
C VAL A 204 7.75 9.47 -3.18
N PRO A 205 8.94 9.89 -2.68
CA PRO A 205 9.71 10.96 -3.31
C PRO A 205 10.13 10.52 -4.71
N MET A 206 9.46 11.03 -5.74
CA MET A 206 9.73 10.70 -7.14
C MET A 206 10.28 11.93 -7.87
N SER A 207 11.32 11.76 -8.67
CA SER A 207 11.88 12.87 -9.46
C SER A 207 10.81 13.46 -10.37
N ARG A 208 10.83 14.78 -10.59
CA ARG A 208 9.77 15.45 -11.35
C ARG A 208 9.70 14.95 -12.78
N LYS A 209 10.86 14.68 -13.42
CA LYS A 209 10.89 14.17 -14.79
C LYS A 209 10.37 12.74 -14.88
N LEU A 210 10.74 11.87 -13.94
CA LEU A 210 10.21 10.51 -13.90
C LEU A 210 8.69 10.55 -13.70
N ASN A 211 8.23 11.25 -12.66
CA ASN A 211 6.83 11.27 -12.26
C ASN A 211 5.92 11.85 -13.34
N ASN A 212 6.25 13.02 -13.88
CA ASN A 212 5.34 13.75 -14.76
C ASN A 212 5.44 13.31 -16.24
N VAL A 213 6.58 12.73 -16.64
CA VAL A 213 6.86 12.41 -18.05
C VAL A 213 7.04 10.91 -18.23
N VAL A 214 8.18 10.34 -17.82
CA VAL A 214 8.59 8.99 -18.23
C VAL A 214 7.68 7.91 -17.64
N TRP A 215 7.42 7.96 -16.34
CA TRP A 215 6.56 6.98 -15.64
C TRP A 215 5.09 7.19 -15.98
N ASN A 216 4.60 8.43 -15.99
CA ASN A 216 3.24 8.76 -16.41
C ASN A 216 2.93 8.28 -17.85
N GLN A 217 3.85 8.41 -18.80
CA GLN A 217 3.68 7.85 -20.14
C GLN A 217 3.54 6.32 -20.11
N TYR A 218 4.34 5.64 -19.29
CA TYR A 218 4.26 4.20 -19.11
C TYR A 218 2.93 3.77 -18.45
N GLU A 219 2.49 4.46 -17.40
CA GLU A 219 1.19 4.22 -16.75
C GLU A 219 0.03 4.41 -17.75
N ARG A 220 0.07 5.47 -18.56
CA ARG A 220 -0.91 5.68 -19.63
C ARG A 220 -0.90 4.56 -20.68
N ALA A 221 0.29 4.06 -21.04
CA ALA A 221 0.41 2.94 -21.99
C ALA A 221 -0.17 1.63 -21.41
N MET A 222 -0.13 1.44 -20.08
CA MET A 222 -0.74 0.26 -19.44
C MET A 222 -2.24 0.16 -19.64
N LEU A 223 -2.94 1.28 -19.89
CA LEU A 223 -4.37 1.26 -20.20
C LEU A 223 -4.65 0.48 -21.49
N GLY A 224 -3.80 0.61 -22.51
CA GLY A 224 -3.86 -0.22 -23.71
C GLY A 224 -3.45 -1.68 -23.46
N TYR A 225 -2.53 -1.90 -22.51
CA TYR A 225 -2.20 -3.28 -22.08
C TYR A 225 -3.35 -3.95 -21.34
N ALA A 226 -4.37 -3.23 -20.89
CA ALA A 226 -5.58 -3.79 -20.32
C ALA A 226 -6.64 -4.19 -21.37
N ASP A 227 -6.46 -3.83 -22.65
CA ASP A 227 -7.44 -4.13 -23.68
C ASP A 227 -7.57 -5.65 -23.90
N GLY A 228 -8.80 -6.16 -23.96
CA GLY A 228 -9.09 -7.59 -24.03
C GLY A 228 -8.92 -8.36 -22.71
N CYS A 229 -8.54 -7.70 -21.61
CA CYS A 229 -8.57 -8.30 -20.28
C CYS A 229 -10.01 -8.29 -19.73
N LYS A 230 -10.45 -9.41 -19.16
CA LYS A 230 -11.59 -9.40 -18.23
C LYS A 230 -11.19 -8.63 -16.97
N THR A 231 -10.02 -8.93 -16.43
CA THR A 231 -9.45 -8.27 -15.25
C THR A 231 -7.94 -8.14 -15.43
N MET A 232 -7.36 -7.01 -15.03
CA MET A 232 -5.91 -6.84 -14.99
C MET A 232 -5.46 -6.56 -13.55
N TYR A 233 -4.81 -7.55 -12.95
CA TYR A 233 -4.20 -7.41 -11.63
C TYR A 233 -2.85 -6.73 -11.79
N VAL A 234 -2.55 -5.73 -10.97
CA VAL A 234 -1.28 -5.01 -10.99
C VAL A 234 -0.66 -5.06 -9.61
N VAL A 235 0.64 -5.37 -9.56
CA VAL A 235 1.50 -5.13 -8.40
C VAL A 235 2.55 -4.12 -8.82
N THR A 236 2.60 -3.00 -8.13
CA THR A 236 3.50 -1.87 -8.39
C THR A 236 4.29 -1.58 -7.14
N GLY A 237 5.53 -1.13 -7.25
CA GLY A 237 6.35 -0.92 -6.08
C GLY A 237 7.62 -0.14 -6.38
N ILE A 238 8.47 -0.09 -5.37
CA ILE A 238 9.71 0.67 -5.40
C ILE A 238 10.87 -0.20 -4.95
N ILE A 239 12.09 0.32 -5.12
CA ILE A 239 13.29 -0.21 -4.50
C ILE A 239 13.87 0.89 -3.62
N PRO A 240 13.84 0.76 -2.29
CA PRO A 240 14.38 1.78 -1.38
C PRO A 240 15.85 2.01 -1.66
N SER A 241 16.32 3.25 -1.51
CA SER A 241 17.76 3.52 -1.58
C SER A 241 18.41 3.21 -0.23
N LYS A 242 19.73 2.99 -0.24
CA LYS A 242 20.50 2.77 0.99
C LYS A 242 20.82 4.05 1.75
N LYS A 243 20.85 5.21 1.08
CA LYS A 243 21.44 6.45 1.62
C LYS A 243 20.63 7.72 1.37
N GLN A 244 19.57 7.68 0.56
CA GLN A 244 18.86 8.89 0.14
C GLN A 244 17.55 9.01 0.91
N TRP A 245 17.35 10.15 1.55
CA TRP A 245 16.18 10.44 2.37
C TRP A 245 15.78 11.90 2.20
N LEU A 246 14.48 12.18 2.34
CA LEU A 246 13.97 13.53 2.52
C LEU A 246 14.20 13.97 3.97
N LYS A 247 14.51 15.26 4.11
CA LYS A 247 14.88 15.93 5.37
C LYS A 247 16.17 15.34 5.96
N ASP A 248 16.92 16.18 6.66
CA ASP A 248 18.22 15.77 7.22
C ASP A 248 18.07 14.71 8.34
N GLU A 249 16.86 14.60 8.90
CA GLU A 249 16.48 13.63 9.93
C GLU A 249 16.06 12.25 9.38
N HIS A 250 16.34 11.93 8.12
CA HIS A 250 15.98 10.66 7.49
C HIS A 250 14.47 10.34 7.58
N ARG A 251 13.62 11.32 7.26
CA ARG A 251 12.17 11.20 7.45
C ARG A 251 11.53 10.20 6.49
N VAL A 252 11.74 10.36 5.18
CA VAL A 252 11.13 9.52 4.14
C VAL A 252 12.22 9.06 3.18
N ASN A 253 12.35 7.76 2.96
CA ASN A 253 13.37 7.25 2.05
C ASN A 253 13.05 7.65 0.61
N ILE A 254 14.08 8.08 -0.13
CA ILE A 254 13.96 8.34 -1.57
C ILE A 254 14.29 7.01 -2.27
N PRO A 255 13.35 6.38 -2.99
CA PRO A 255 13.61 5.12 -3.66
C PRO A 255 14.61 5.31 -4.81
N SER A 256 15.40 4.27 -5.07
CA SER A 256 16.33 4.22 -6.20
C SER A 256 15.64 3.88 -7.52
N HIS A 257 14.55 3.10 -7.48
CA HIS A 257 13.80 2.66 -8.64
C HIS A 257 12.30 2.57 -8.33
N VAL A 258 11.51 2.64 -9.39
CA VAL A 258 10.09 2.29 -9.44
C VAL A 258 9.92 1.09 -10.36
N TRP A 259 8.96 0.22 -10.06
CA TRP A 259 8.66 -0.95 -10.88
C TRP A 259 7.18 -1.28 -10.85
N ASN A 260 6.71 -2.03 -11.85
CA ASN A 260 5.41 -2.68 -11.79
C ASN A 260 5.44 -4.04 -12.49
N ALA A 261 4.40 -4.82 -12.24
CA ALA A 261 4.08 -6.03 -12.95
C ALA A 261 2.56 -6.15 -13.09
N TYR A 262 2.08 -6.60 -14.25
CA TYR A 262 0.66 -6.81 -14.51
C TYR A 262 0.37 -8.22 -14.99
N CYS A 263 -0.82 -8.70 -14.62
CA CYS A 263 -1.38 -9.99 -14.98
C CYS A 263 -2.79 -9.77 -15.56
N CYS A 264 -2.90 -9.85 -16.89
CA CYS A 264 -4.16 -9.75 -17.60
C CYS A 264 -4.78 -11.14 -17.76
N VAL A 265 -6.02 -11.27 -17.31
CA VAL A 265 -6.75 -12.54 -17.35
C VAL A 265 -8.04 -12.41 -18.15
N GLY A 266 -8.43 -13.50 -18.79
CA GLY A 266 -9.68 -13.64 -19.52
C GLY A 266 -10.72 -14.45 -18.76
N SER A 267 -11.56 -15.17 -19.51
CA SER A 267 -12.55 -16.09 -18.97
C SER A 267 -11.91 -17.15 -18.05
N LYS A 268 -12.60 -17.47 -16.95
CA LYS A 268 -12.13 -18.43 -15.93
C LYS A 268 -10.75 -18.08 -15.34
N ASP A 269 -10.42 -16.78 -15.25
CA ASP A 269 -9.16 -16.22 -14.71
C ASP A 269 -7.88 -16.79 -15.35
N LYS A 270 -7.99 -17.21 -16.61
CA LYS A 270 -6.85 -17.73 -17.39
C LYS A 270 -5.96 -16.57 -17.84
N PRO A 271 -4.63 -16.64 -17.61
CA PRO A 271 -3.71 -15.62 -18.09
C PRO A 271 -3.76 -15.48 -19.62
N ILE A 272 -3.89 -14.24 -20.09
CA ILE A 272 -3.83 -13.88 -21.51
C ILE A 272 -2.45 -13.29 -21.82
N LYS A 273 -2.08 -12.25 -21.06
CA LYS A 273 -0.83 -11.49 -21.21
C LYS A 273 -0.34 -11.02 -19.85
N SER A 274 0.95 -10.78 -19.78
CA SER A 274 1.61 -10.29 -18.58
C SER A 274 2.86 -9.55 -18.96
N GLY A 275 3.29 -8.61 -18.12
CA GLY A 275 4.50 -7.86 -18.35
C GLY A 275 4.89 -7.07 -17.11
N ALA A 276 6.00 -6.37 -17.22
CA ALA A 276 6.58 -5.59 -16.15
C ALA A 276 7.30 -4.35 -16.69
N GLY A 277 7.50 -3.37 -15.82
CA GLY A 277 8.26 -2.16 -16.05
C GLY A 277 9.25 -1.92 -14.91
N LEU A 278 10.44 -1.42 -15.22
CA LEU A 278 11.44 -1.01 -14.24
C LEU A 278 12.08 0.31 -14.68
N ARG A 279 12.25 1.25 -13.74
CA ARG A 279 12.89 2.52 -14.04
C ARG A 279 13.59 3.10 -12.82
N LYS A 280 14.80 3.66 -13.01
CA LYS A 280 15.50 4.44 -11.97
C LYS A 280 14.74 5.71 -11.63
N ASN A 281 14.77 6.10 -10.36
CA ASN A 281 14.23 7.37 -9.87
C ASN A 281 15.23 8.51 -10.09
N ASP A 282 15.32 8.99 -11.33
CA ASP A 282 16.24 10.06 -11.76
C ASP A 282 15.58 11.00 -12.77
N ASP A 283 16.25 12.10 -13.11
CA ASP A 283 15.73 13.11 -14.04
C ASP A 283 16.11 12.85 -15.52
N SER A 284 16.56 11.64 -15.87
CA SER A 284 16.97 11.34 -17.26
C SER A 284 15.81 10.95 -18.18
N ASP A 285 15.97 11.16 -19.48
CA ASP A 285 14.99 10.82 -20.52
C ASP A 285 14.96 9.32 -20.89
N LYS A 286 15.72 8.47 -20.18
CA LYS A 286 15.73 7.02 -20.45
C LYS A 286 14.32 6.44 -20.30
N PRO A 287 13.84 5.62 -21.26
CA PRO A 287 12.50 5.04 -21.20
C PRO A 287 12.40 4.01 -20.07
N VAL A 288 11.16 3.65 -19.71
CA VAL A 288 10.91 2.51 -18.82
C VAL A 288 11.37 1.22 -19.50
N GLU A 289 12.17 0.43 -18.80
CA GLU A 289 12.60 -0.90 -19.25
C GLU A 289 11.39 -1.85 -19.19
N LYS A 290 10.94 -2.35 -20.33
CA LYS A 290 9.82 -3.29 -20.43
C LYS A 290 10.34 -4.72 -20.31
N LEU A 291 9.81 -5.46 -19.34
CA LEU A 291 10.34 -6.76 -18.91
C LEU A 291 9.25 -7.84 -18.91
N GLN A 292 9.70 -9.09 -18.97
CA GLN A 292 8.89 -10.23 -18.50
C GLN A 292 8.93 -10.30 -16.97
N ILE A 293 7.89 -10.84 -16.33
CA ILE A 293 7.79 -10.91 -14.85
C ILE A 293 8.98 -11.67 -14.24
N ASN A 294 9.40 -12.77 -14.86
CA ASN A 294 10.54 -13.56 -14.39
C ASN A 294 11.86 -12.77 -14.44
N GLU A 295 12.02 -11.88 -15.42
CA GLU A 295 13.19 -11.01 -15.51
C GLU A 295 13.14 -9.90 -14.45
N LEU A 296 12.00 -9.24 -14.28
CA LEU A 296 11.82 -8.28 -13.20
C LEU A 296 12.17 -8.90 -11.84
N GLN A 297 11.66 -10.10 -11.53
CA GLN A 297 11.97 -10.79 -10.28
C GLN A 297 13.47 -11.05 -10.08
N LYS A 298 14.23 -11.34 -11.16
CA LYS A 298 15.69 -11.46 -11.10
C LYS A 298 16.35 -10.11 -10.81
N ARG A 299 15.90 -9.03 -11.47
CA ARG A 299 16.40 -7.66 -11.22
C ARG A 299 16.15 -7.24 -9.76
N LEU A 300 14.93 -7.44 -9.27
CA LEU A 300 14.55 -7.13 -7.89
C LEU A 300 15.40 -7.91 -6.88
N LYS A 301 15.60 -9.22 -7.08
CA LYS A 301 16.47 -10.03 -6.22
C LYS A 301 17.87 -9.43 -6.09
N ASN A 302 18.47 -9.01 -7.19
CA ASN A 302 19.82 -8.43 -7.18
C ASN A 302 19.86 -7.05 -6.50
N LEU A 303 18.80 -6.25 -6.67
CA LEU A 303 18.73 -4.90 -6.14
C LEU A 303 18.39 -4.85 -4.64
N PHE A 304 17.56 -5.78 -4.14
CA PHE A 304 17.18 -5.86 -2.73
C PHE A 304 18.19 -6.62 -1.85
N VAL A 305 19.09 -7.42 -2.45
CA VAL A 305 20.17 -8.15 -1.77
C VAL A 305 19.70 -9.25 -0.79
N LYS A 306 18.40 -9.58 -0.72
CA LYS A 306 17.90 -10.72 0.08
C LYS A 306 16.72 -11.45 -0.56
N GLY A 307 16.73 -12.78 -0.43
CA GLY A 307 15.59 -13.66 -0.67
C GLY A 307 15.26 -13.92 -2.14
N ASN A 308 14.32 -14.84 -2.36
CA ASN A 308 13.68 -15.02 -3.66
C ASN A 308 12.43 -14.15 -3.70
N ILE A 309 12.24 -13.40 -4.79
CA ILE A 309 11.05 -12.60 -5.03
C ILE A 309 10.11 -13.34 -5.98
N ALA A 310 8.83 -13.40 -5.63
CA ALA A 310 7.76 -13.83 -6.54
C ALA A 310 6.60 -12.84 -6.47
N ILE A 311 6.18 -12.31 -7.62
CA ILE A 311 5.15 -11.27 -7.69
C ILE A 311 3.77 -11.89 -7.95
N PHE A 312 3.70 -12.83 -8.89
CA PHE A 312 2.47 -13.55 -9.22
C PHE A 312 2.69 -15.06 -9.21
N GLN A 313 1.64 -15.82 -8.93
CA GLN A 313 1.63 -17.28 -9.11
C GLN A 313 2.09 -17.63 -10.53
N ASN A 314 3.09 -18.51 -10.65
CA ASN A 314 3.63 -18.98 -11.93
C ASN A 314 3.96 -17.85 -12.93
N ASN A 315 4.34 -16.66 -12.42
CA ASN A 315 4.59 -15.46 -13.21
C ASN A 315 3.43 -15.06 -14.14
N CYS A 316 2.18 -15.36 -13.77
CA CYS A 316 1.00 -15.14 -14.62
C CYS A 316 1.14 -15.75 -16.03
N SER A 317 1.72 -16.96 -16.13
CA SER A 317 1.91 -17.63 -17.42
C SER A 317 0.88 -18.74 -17.66
N LYS A 318 0.53 -18.98 -18.93
CA LYS A 318 -0.34 -20.09 -19.36
C LYS A 318 0.27 -21.47 -19.09
N LYS A 319 1.61 -21.56 -19.05
CA LYS A 319 2.33 -22.82 -18.82
C LYS A 319 2.50 -23.05 -17.32
N PHE A 320 1.77 -24.03 -16.78
CA PHE A 320 2.20 -24.66 -15.53
C PHE A 320 3.56 -25.31 -15.78
N LYS A 321 4.67 -24.66 -15.39
CA LYS A 321 5.90 -25.42 -15.15
C LYS A 321 5.62 -26.24 -13.90
N SER A 322 5.39 -27.54 -14.07
CA SER A 322 5.27 -28.51 -12.99
C SER A 322 6.60 -28.61 -12.23
N SER A 323 6.92 -27.63 -11.38
CA SER A 323 7.95 -27.83 -10.37
C SER A 323 7.24 -28.14 -9.06
N ARG A 324 7.06 -29.45 -8.79
CA ARG A 324 6.61 -29.97 -7.49
C ARG A 324 7.40 -29.38 -6.31
N LYS A 325 8.61 -28.85 -6.56
CA LYS A 325 9.48 -28.15 -5.59
C LYS A 325 8.99 -26.75 -5.15
N ALA A 326 8.23 -26.00 -5.94
CA ALA A 326 7.78 -24.65 -5.55
C ALA A 326 6.55 -24.69 -4.63
N ALA A 327 5.62 -25.62 -4.85
CA ALA A 327 4.42 -25.79 -4.02
C ALA A 327 4.76 -26.38 -2.64
N ALA A 328 5.75 -27.27 -2.54
CA ALA A 328 6.21 -27.84 -1.27
C ALA A 328 6.84 -26.77 -0.35
N LYS A 329 7.55 -25.78 -0.92
CA LYS A 329 8.19 -24.72 -0.13
C LYS A 329 7.20 -23.67 0.43
N TYR A 330 6.02 -23.55 -0.19
CA TYR A 330 4.95 -22.67 0.27
C TYR A 330 4.14 -23.29 1.41
N LYS A 331 3.92 -24.62 1.39
CA LYS A 331 3.22 -25.36 2.45
C LYS A 331 4.06 -25.60 3.71
N ALA A 332 5.38 -25.55 3.61
CA ALA A 332 6.28 -25.81 4.75
C ALA A 332 6.56 -24.56 5.62
N ASN A 333 6.05 -23.37 5.26
CA ASN A 333 6.33 -22.11 5.97
C ASN A 333 5.07 -21.36 6.42
N TYR A 334 3.92 -22.04 6.50
CA TYR A 334 2.67 -21.53 7.06
C TYR A 334 1.93 -22.62 7.80
#